data_AF-A0A073JZ83-F1
#
_entry.id   AF-A0A073JZ83-F1
#
_cell.length_a   1.000
_cell.length_b   1.000
_cell.length_c   1.000
_cell.angle_alpha   90.00
_cell.angle_beta   90.00
_cell.angle_gamma   90.00
#
_symmetry.space_group_name_H-M   'P 1'
#
loop_
_entity.id
_entity.type
_entity.pdbx_description
1 polymer ?
#
loop_
_entity_poly.entity_id
_entity_poly.type
_entity_poly.pdbx_seq_one_letter_code
_entity_poly.pdbx_strand_id
1 'polypeptide(L)'
;MKCEKGSVMLEMLVSLILLMMVASLIFPQTLLIMKERKNIQMKYKAQVLLQEEAALYLYENGEMLPKVKEEEGITYMLRWEDEKVCVLWEDVRQHEMKRCRYVEK
;
A
#
# COMPACT_ATOMS: atom_id res chain seq x y z
N MET A 1 -39.78 -42.05 -19.38
CA MET A 1 -39.44 -40.61 -19.55
C MET A 1 -39.09 -40.06 -18.18
N LYS A 2 -37.87 -40.29 -17.70
CA LYS A 2 -36.71 -39.37 -17.77
C LYS A 2 -37.00 -38.01 -17.15
N CYS A 3 -36.90 -37.95 -15.81
CA CYS A 3 -36.75 -36.72 -15.02
C CYS A 3 -35.39 -36.01 -15.26
N GLU A 4 -34.87 -36.04 -16.51
CA GLU A 4 -33.56 -35.48 -16.86
C GLU A 4 -33.52 -33.96 -16.64
N LYS A 5 -34.63 -33.27 -16.91
CA LYS A 5 -34.72 -31.80 -16.73
C LYS A 5 -34.59 -31.36 -15.27
N GLY A 6 -35.06 -32.18 -14.33
CA GLY A 6 -34.95 -31.89 -12.89
C GLY A 6 -33.54 -32.08 -12.35
N SER A 7 -32.83 -33.11 -12.83
CA SER A 7 -31.41 -33.35 -12.48
C SER A 7 -30.53 -32.19 -12.95
N VAL A 8 -30.71 -31.76 -14.20
CA VAL A 8 -29.92 -30.67 -14.79
C VAL A 8 -30.12 -29.34 -14.04
N MET A 9 -31.36 -29.02 -13.66
CA MET A 9 -31.64 -27.81 -12.89
C MET A 9 -31.01 -27.86 -11.50
N LEU A 10 -31.03 -29.02 -10.84
CA LEU A 10 -30.36 -29.21 -9.55
C LEU A 10 -28.84 -29.09 -9.67
N GLU A 11 -28.25 -29.72 -10.69
CA GLU A 11 -26.80 -29.65 -10.97
C GLU A 11 -26.34 -28.21 -11.25
N MET A 12 -27.13 -27.44 -12.02
CA MET A 12 -26.87 -26.01 -12.24
C MET A 12 -26.94 -25.22 -10.93
N LEU A 13 -27.91 -25.50 -10.07
CA LEU A 13 -28.10 -24.80 -8.80
C LEU A 13 -26.97 -25.10 -7.83
N VAL A 14 -26.55 -26.36 -7.73
CA VAL A 14 -25.38 -26.78 -6.94
C VAL A 14 -24.10 -26.13 -7.47
N SER A 15 -23.91 -26.12 -8.79
CA SER A 15 -22.74 -25.47 -9.41
C SER A 15 -22.70 -23.97 -9.15
N LEU A 16 -23.85 -23.30 -9.18
CA LEU A 16 -23.96 -21.87 -8.87
C LEU A 16 -23.65 -21.58 -7.40
N ILE A 17 -24.13 -22.40 -6.46
CA ILE A 17 -23.81 -22.26 -5.04
C ILE A 17 -22.32 -22.43 -4.81
N LEU A 18 -21.70 -23.45 -5.42
CA LEU A 18 -20.25 -23.67 -5.33
C LEU A 18 -19.47 -22.47 -5.88
N LEU A 19 -19.87 -21.93 -7.03
CA LEU A 19 -19.25 -20.76 -7.63
C LEU A 19 -19.39 -19.52 -6.73
N MET A 20 -20.56 -19.29 -6.15
CA MET A 20 -20.80 -18.19 -5.22
C MET A 20 -19.96 -18.34 -3.95
N MET A 21 -19.86 -19.55 -3.39
CA MET A 21 -18.99 -19.82 -2.24
C MET A 21 -17.53 -19.50 -2.56
N VAL A 22 -17.01 -19.97 -3.69
CA VAL A 22 -15.63 -19.70 -4.11
C VAL A 22 -15.40 -18.18 -4.32
N ALA A 23 -16.32 -17.50 -5.01
CA ALA A 23 -16.23 -16.06 -5.23
C ALA A 23 -16.22 -15.28 -3.91
N SER A 24 -17.06 -15.69 -2.95
CA SER A 24 -17.16 -15.04 -1.62
C SER A 24 -15.90 -15.19 -0.78
N LEU A 25 -15.09 -16.22 -1.01
CA LEU A 25 -13.83 -16.45 -0.32
C LEU A 25 -12.67 -15.72 -1.00
N ILE A 26 -12.60 -15.76 -2.33
CA ILE A 26 -11.50 -15.17 -3.09
C ILE A 26 -11.55 -13.64 -3.03
N PHE A 27 -12.73 -13.05 -3.20
CA PHE A 27 -12.87 -11.59 -3.27
C PHE A 27 -12.36 -10.82 -2.03
N PRO A 28 -12.73 -11.17 -0.79
CA PRO A 28 -12.21 -10.46 0.38
C PRO A 28 -10.69 -10.66 0.52
N GLN A 29 -10.16 -11.83 0.16
CA GLN A 29 -8.72 -12.10 0.23
C GLN A 29 -7.95 -11.25 -0.79
N THR A 30 -8.44 -11.12 -2.02
CA THR A 30 -7.76 -10.27 -3.03
C THR A 30 -7.78 -8.80 -2.63
N LEU A 31 -8.88 -8.31 -2.05
CA LEU A 31 -8.94 -6.95 -1.52
C LEU A 31 -7.92 -6.70 -0.41
N LEU A 32 -7.72 -7.65 0.51
CA LEU A 32 -6.72 -7.54 1.56
C LEU A 32 -5.30 -7.46 0.97
N ILE A 33 -4.99 -8.34 0.02
CA ILE A 33 -3.68 -8.36 -0.66
C ILE A 33 -3.44 -7.05 -1.43
N MET A 34 -4.45 -6.51 -2.10
CA MET A 34 -4.34 -5.23 -2.81
C MET A 34 -4.02 -4.08 -1.85
N LYS A 35 -4.67 -4.04 -0.67
CA LYS A 35 -4.38 -3.04 0.37
C LYS A 35 -2.94 -3.16 0.88
N GLU A 36 -2.47 -4.37 1.15
CA GLU A 36 -1.08 -4.61 1.59
C GLU A 36 -0.06 -4.20 0.53
N ARG A 37 -0.29 -4.54 -0.73
CA ARG A 37 0.58 -4.12 -1.85
C ARG A 37 0.67 -2.61 -1.96
N LYS A 38 -0.45 -1.90 -1.83
CA LYS A 38 -0.45 -0.43 -1.83
C LYS A 38 0.37 0.12 -0.65
N ASN A 39 0.23 -0.44 0.54
CA ASN A 39 1.06 -0.06 1.69
C ASN A 39 2.56 -0.31 1.47
N ILE A 40 2.95 -1.39 0.79
CA ILE A 40 4.35 -1.66 0.44
C ILE A 40 4.86 -0.61 -0.55
N GLN A 41 4.06 -0.25 -1.57
CA GLN A 41 4.42 0.80 -2.53
C GLN A 41 4.63 2.16 -1.84
N MET A 42 3.75 2.55 -0.92
CA MET A 42 3.92 3.77 -0.12
C MET A 42 5.23 3.76 0.67
N LYS A 43 5.55 2.65 1.34
CA LYS A 43 6.80 2.49 2.09
C LYS A 43 8.03 2.60 1.18
N TYR A 44 7.96 2.05 -0.02
CA TYR A 44 9.03 2.14 -1.01
C TYR A 44 9.21 3.58 -1.48
N LYS A 45 8.13 4.29 -1.83
CA LYS A 45 8.15 5.70 -2.22
C LYS A 45 8.72 6.59 -1.11
N ALA A 46 8.26 6.42 0.12
CA ALA A 46 8.79 7.12 1.29
C ALA A 46 10.31 6.90 1.45
N GLN A 47 10.78 5.67 1.21
CA GLN A 47 12.21 5.36 1.24
C GLN A 47 12.99 6.03 0.11
N VAL A 48 12.44 6.08 -1.10
CA VAL A 48 13.07 6.79 -2.23
C VAL A 48 13.20 8.28 -1.92
N LEU A 49 12.13 8.91 -1.40
CA LEU A 49 12.16 10.32 -0.99
C LEU A 49 13.19 10.60 0.10
N LEU A 50 13.29 9.71 1.10
CA LEU A 50 14.34 9.80 2.13
C LEU A 50 15.75 9.68 1.53
N GLN A 51 15.94 8.81 0.54
CA GLN A 51 17.24 8.61 -0.11
C GLN A 51 17.64 9.84 -0.93
N GLU A 52 16.70 10.40 -1.67
CA GLU A 52 16.88 11.63 -2.44
C GLU A 52 17.26 12.80 -1.52
N GLU A 53 16.50 13.03 -0.45
CA GLU A 53 16.76 14.12 0.47
C GLU A 53 18.10 13.97 1.21
N ALA A 54 18.44 12.74 1.64
CA ALA A 54 19.74 12.47 2.23
C ALA A 54 20.90 12.69 1.23
N ALA A 55 20.72 12.35 -0.05
CA ALA A 55 21.72 12.57 -1.08
C ALA A 55 21.91 14.08 -1.37
N LEU A 56 20.83 14.85 -1.43
CA LEU A 56 20.88 16.31 -1.58
C LEU A 56 21.66 16.95 -0.42
N TYR A 57 21.42 16.52 0.81
CA TYR A 57 22.15 17.02 1.98
C TYR A 57 23.65 16.66 1.93
N LEU A 58 23.99 15.40 1.62
CA LEU A 58 25.37 14.90 1.62
C LEU A 58 26.23 15.45 0.47
N TYR A 59 25.67 15.52 -0.74
CA TYR A 59 26.44 15.83 -1.96
C TYR A 59 26.24 17.24 -2.47
N GLU A 60 25.07 17.84 -2.27
CA GLU A 60 24.71 19.15 -2.82
C GLU A 60 24.68 20.26 -1.76
N ASN A 61 25.11 19.97 -0.52
CA ASN A 61 24.98 20.87 0.63
C ASN A 61 23.53 21.38 0.82
N GLY A 62 22.54 20.54 0.53
CA GLY A 62 21.13 20.87 0.69
C GLY A 62 20.79 21.30 2.13
N GLU A 63 19.81 22.19 2.26
CA GLU A 63 19.37 22.70 3.56
C GLU A 63 18.50 21.69 4.31
N MET A 64 18.61 21.66 5.64
CA MET A 64 17.78 20.86 6.53
C MET A 64 16.38 21.47 6.71
N LEU A 65 15.64 21.68 5.62
CA LEU A 65 14.31 22.27 5.67
C LEU A 65 13.20 21.22 5.62
N PRO A 66 12.09 21.42 6.35
CA PRO A 66 10.93 20.58 6.21
C PRO A 66 10.33 20.77 4.81
N LYS A 67 9.96 19.65 4.18
CA LYS A 67 9.38 19.63 2.83
C LYS A 67 8.11 18.82 2.82
N VAL A 68 7.15 19.24 2.00
CA VAL A 68 5.94 18.47 1.73
C VAL A 68 5.96 18.09 0.26
N LYS A 69 5.89 16.79 -0.03
CA LYS A 69 5.76 16.25 -1.38
C LYS A 69 4.43 15.51 -1.48
N GLU A 70 3.67 15.77 -2.53
CA GLU A 70 2.46 15.03 -2.85
C GLU A 70 2.76 14.10 -4.03
N GLU A 71 2.58 12.79 -3.84
CA GLU A 71 2.68 11.81 -4.91
C GLU A 71 1.47 10.90 -4.91
N GLU A 72 0.81 10.75 -6.07
CA GLU A 72 -0.33 9.83 -6.24
C GLU A 72 -1.48 10.10 -5.24
N GLY A 73 -1.66 11.36 -4.84
CA GLY A 73 -2.65 11.78 -3.84
C GLY A 73 -2.28 11.46 -2.40
N ILE A 74 -1.01 11.11 -2.13
CA ILE A 74 -0.47 10.85 -0.80
C ILE A 74 0.51 11.96 -0.45
N THR A 75 0.30 12.56 0.72
CA THR A 75 1.17 13.61 1.25
C THR A 75 2.29 12.99 2.09
N TYR A 76 3.53 13.22 1.68
CA TYR A 76 4.74 12.86 2.40
C TYR A 76 5.36 14.12 3.00
N MET A 77 5.49 14.15 4.32
CA MET A 77 6.12 15.24 5.05
C MET A 77 7.53 14.83 5.46
N LEU A 78 8.55 15.48 4.91
CA LEU A 78 9.93 15.35 5.35
C LEU A 78 10.22 16.35 6.46
N ARG A 79 10.82 15.87 7.54
CA ARG A 79 11.24 16.67 8.70
C ARG A 79 12.64 16.25 9.12
N TRP A 80 13.48 17.24 9.33
CA TRP A 80 14.80 17.07 9.92
C TRP A 80 14.70 17.08 11.44
N GLU A 81 15.33 16.11 12.08
CA GLU A 81 15.45 15.96 13.53
C GLU A 81 16.94 15.72 13.82
N ASP A 82 17.68 16.76 14.19
CA ASP A 82 19.14 16.70 14.43
C ASP A 82 19.91 16.03 13.26
N GLU A 83 20.50 14.85 13.49
CA GLU A 83 21.30 14.08 12.53
C GLU A 83 20.49 13.06 11.71
N LYS A 84 19.16 13.19 11.70
CA LYS A 84 18.28 12.29 10.94
C LYS A 84 17.23 13.07 10.16
N VAL A 85 16.96 12.57 8.95
CA VAL A 85 15.81 12.98 8.15
C VAL A 85 14.71 11.94 8.32
N CYS A 86 13.50 12.39 8.61
CA CYS A 86 12.32 11.55 8.79
C CYS A 86 11.27 11.92 7.74
N VAL A 87 10.59 10.90 7.20
CA VAL A 87 9.41 11.06 6.36
C VAL A 87 8.19 10.53 7.12
N LEU A 88 7.12 11.30 7.09
CA LEU A 88 5.83 10.98 7.67
C LEU A 88 4.77 10.91 6.57
N TRP A 89 3.88 9.93 6.63
CA TRP A 89 2.77 9.78 5.70
C TRP A 89 1.64 8.97 6.35
N GLU A 90 0.43 9.05 5.82
CA GLU A 90 -0.69 8.19 6.24
C GLU A 90 -0.78 6.93 5.34
N ASP A 91 -0.97 5.77 5.97
CA ASP A 91 -1.16 4.50 5.25
C ASP A 91 -2.61 4.33 4.74
N VAL A 92 -2.90 3.23 4.02
CA VAL A 92 -4.26 2.95 3.54
C VAL A 92 -5.32 2.78 4.62
N ARG A 93 -4.92 2.66 5.89
CA ARG A 93 -5.78 2.58 7.07
C ARG A 93 -5.79 3.88 7.88
N GLN A 94 -5.26 4.96 7.33
CA GLN A 94 -5.15 6.28 7.98
C GLN A 94 -4.29 6.25 9.25
N HIS A 95 -3.37 5.28 9.35
CA HIS A 95 -2.37 5.31 10.41
C HIS A 95 -1.20 6.17 9.97
N GLU A 96 -0.79 7.07 10.85
CA GLU A 96 0.44 7.82 10.65
C GLU A 96 1.64 6.88 10.73
N MET A 97 2.45 6.91 9.68
CA MET A 97 3.67 6.13 9.53
C MET A 97 4.85 7.09 9.53
N LYS A 98 5.91 6.73 10.24
CA LYS A 98 7.16 7.49 10.28
C LYS A 98 8.32 6.56 9.93
N ARG A 99 9.22 7.04 9.07
CA ARG A 99 10.50 6.37 8.79
C ARG A 99 11.62 7.39 8.80
N CYS A 100 12.71 7.08 9.48
CA CYS A 100 13.85 7.97 9.61
C CYS A 100 15.11 7.33 9.04
N ARG A 101 16.06 8.19 8.65
CA ARG A 101 17.39 7.80 8.23
C ARG A 101 18.41 8.76 8.84
N TYR A 102 19.45 8.21 9.45
CA TYR A 102 20.59 8.97 9.93
C TYR A 102 21.44 9.45 8.75
N VAL A 103 21.92 10.69 8.85
CA VAL A 103 22.74 11.35 7.85
C VAL A 103 23.88 12.03 8.60
N GLU A 104 25.04 11.39 8.61
CA GLU A 104 26.27 11.91 9.21
C GLU A 104 27.12 12.50 8.07
N LYS A 105 27.64 13.72 8.26
CA LYS A 105 28.35 14.47 7.22
C LYS A 105 29.86 14.25 7.30
#